data_AF-A0A0Q3V5X9-F1
#
_entry.id   AF-A0A0Q3V5X9-F1
#
_cell.length_a   1.000
_cell.length_b   1.000
_cell.length_c   1.000
_cell.angle_alpha   90.00
_cell.angle_beta   90.00
_cell.angle_gamma   90.00
#
_symmetry.space_group_name_H-M   'P 1'
#
loop_
_entity.id
_entity.type
_entity.pdbx_description
1 polymer ?
#
loop_
_entity_poly.entity_id
_entity_poly.type
_entity_poly.pdbx_seq_one_letter_code
_entity_poly.pdbx_strand_id
1 'polypeptide(L)' 'VIDLATSLAKVADVERNLGNESAAVEGFEEAIQCLEKLKLDSEQANLEQRRLSVLDFLHNQLADK' A
#
# COMPACT_ATOMS: atom_id res chain seq x y z
N VAL A 1 -6.24 9.17 -2.23
CA VAL A 1 -6.02 8.03 -1.31
C VAL A 1 -5.12 6.97 -1.94
N ILE A 2 -5.40 6.52 -3.17
CA ILE A 2 -4.49 5.58 -3.87
C ILE A 2 -3.07 6.16 -3.99
N ASP A 3 -2.92 7.41 -4.43
CA ASP A 3 -1.61 8.06 -4.55
C ASP A 3 -0.89 8.25 -3.19
N LEU A 4 -1.67 8.41 -2.11
CA LEU A 4 -1.13 8.49 -0.75
C LEU A 4 -0.57 7.13 -0.32
N ALA A 5 -1.33 6.05 -0.51
CA ALA A 5 -0.85 4.69 -0.23
C ALA A 5 0.39 4.34 -1.07
N THR A 6 0.44 4.75 -2.34
CA THR A 6 1.64 4.59 -3.17
C THR A 6 2.83 5.39 -2.64
N SER A 7 2.60 6.56 -2.06
CA SER A 7 3.67 7.38 -1.47
C SER A 7 4.19 6.75 -0.17
N LEU A 8 3.29 6.25 0.69
CA LEU A 8 3.64 5.51 1.90
C LEU A 8 4.45 4.24 1.57
N ALA A 9 4.03 3.48 0.56
CA ALA A 9 4.74 2.30 0.08
C ALA A 9 6.19 2.61 -0.33
N LYS A 10 6.42 3.75 -1.00
CA LYS A 10 7.77 4.18 -1.39
C LYS A 10 8.62 4.57 -0.19
N VAL A 11 8.04 5.22 0.82
CA VAL A 11 8.76 5.55 2.06
C VAL A 11 9.13 4.26 2.79
N ALA A 12 8.20 3.32 2.93
CA ALA A 12 8.45 2.01 3.52
C ALA A 12 9.55 1.23 2.79
N ASP A 13 9.57 1.27 1.45
CA ASP A 13 10.65 0.66 0.67
C ASP A 13 12.01 1.30 0.96
N VAL A 14 12.07 2.63 1.14
CA VAL A 14 13.29 3.34 1.56
C VAL A 14 13.72 2.90 2.97
N GLU A 15 12.80 2.83 3.94
CA GLU A 15 13.11 2.35 5.29
C GLU A 15 13.65 0.92 5.27
N ARG A 16 13.06 0.04 4.45
CA ARG A 16 13.55 -1.34 4.25
C ARG A 16 14.97 -1.36 3.70
N ASN A 17 15.24 -0.53 2.68
CA ASN A 17 16.57 -0.41 2.08
C ASN A 17 17.62 0.14 3.06
N LEU A 18 17.19 0.88 4.10
CA LEU A 18 18.05 1.34 5.19
C LEU A 18 18.21 0.30 6.33
N GLY A 19 17.60 -0.89 6.20
CA GLY A 19 17.59 -1.95 7.20
C GLY A 19 16.62 -1.70 8.35
N ASN A 20 15.75 -0.69 8.24
CA ASN A 20 14.73 -0.38 9.23
C ASN A 20 13.44 -1.17 8.94
N GLU A 21 13.52 -2.49 9.09
CA GLU A 21 12.44 -3.43 8.78
C GLU A 21 11.14 -3.11 9.53
N SER A 22 11.23 -2.70 10.80
CA SER A 22 10.03 -2.36 11.59
C SER A 22 9.28 -1.16 11.00
N ALA A 23 9.99 -0.08 10.67
CA ALA A 23 9.36 1.10 10.06
C ALA A 23 8.83 0.81 8.64
N ALA A 24 9.50 -0.06 7.89
CA ALA A 24 9.02 -0.51 6.60
C ALA A 24 7.68 -1.26 6.71
N VAL A 25 7.59 -2.23 7.64
CA VAL A 25 6.36 -2.98 7.89
C VAL A 25 5.23 -2.03 8.31
N GLU A 26 5.47 -1.13 9.26
CA GLU A 26 4.49 -0.14 9.69
C GLU A 26 3.99 0.72 8.53
N GLY A 27 4.89 1.20 7.66
CA GLY A 27 4.53 2.02 6.50
C GLY A 27 3.73 1.25 5.44
N PHE A 28 4.04 -0.02 5.20
CA PHE A 28 3.25 -0.88 4.31
C PHE A 28 1.86 -1.19 4.89
N GLU A 29 1.76 -1.46 6.19
CA GLU A 29 0.47 -1.67 6.88
C GLU A 29 -0.40 -0.40 6.84
N GLU A 30 0.18 0.78 7.05
CA GLU A 30 -0.56 2.04 6.95
C GLU A 30 -1.09 2.27 5.52
N ALA A 31 -0.29 1.95 4.50
CA ALA A 31 -0.71 2.03 3.10
C ALA A 31 -1.89 1.08 2.80
N ILE A 32 -1.86 -0.15 3.32
CA ILE A 32 -2.95 -1.12 3.18
C ILE A 32 -4.23 -0.58 3.83
N GLN A 33 -4.15 -0.12 5.08
CA GLN A 33 -5.32 0.41 5.80
C GLN A 33 -5.95 1.61 5.08
N CYS A 34 -5.15 2.47 4.44
CA CYS A 34 -5.65 3.57 3.63
C CYS A 34 -6.49 3.08 2.44
N LEU A 35 -6.03 2.03 1.76
CA LEU A 35 -6.74 1.44 0.61
C LEU A 35 -7.99 0.67 1.05
N GLU A 36 -7.96 -0.06 2.16
CA GLU A 36 -9.13 -0.80 2.66
C GLU A 36 -10.27 0.13 3.11
N LYS A 37 -9.94 1.29 3.69
CA LYS A 37 -10.94 2.29 4.09
C LYS A 37 -11.51 3.08 2.91
N LEU A 38 -10.91 2.98 1.72
CA LEU A 38 -11.35 3.70 0.53
C LEU A 38 -12.58 3.01 -0.08
N LYS A 39 -13.75 3.59 0.18
CA LYS A 39 -15.01 3.20 -0.48
C LYS A 39 -15.06 3.80 -1.88
N LEU A 40 -15.24 2.93 -2.88
CA LEU A 40 -15.43 3.32 -4.27
C LEU A 40 -16.80 2.81 -4.72
N ASP A 41 -17.49 3.62 -5.51
CA ASP A 41 -18.78 3.26 -6.10
C ASP A 41 -18.57 2.43 -7.39
N SER A 42 -19.57 1.65 -7.80
CA SER A 42 -19.49 0.78 -8.99
C SER A 42 -19.19 1.52 -10.30
N GLU A 43 -19.42 2.83 -10.37
CA GLU A 43 -19.07 3.67 -11.53
C GLU A 43 -17.56 3.93 -11.65
N GLN A 44 -16.80 3.65 -10.59
CA GLN A 44 -15.36 3.89 -10.48
C GLN A 44 -14.53 2.62 -10.71
N ALA A 45 -14.98 1.74 -11.60
CA ALA A 45 -14.36 0.42 -11.86
C ALA A 45 -12.85 0.50 -12.15
N ASN A 46 -12.39 1.51 -12.90
CA ASN A 46 -10.97 1.69 -13.20
C ASN A 46 -10.15 2.07 -11.95
N LEU A 47 -10.73 2.84 -11.03
CA LEU A 47 -10.09 3.21 -9.76
C LEU A 47 -10.09 2.02 -8.80
N GLU A 48 -11.16 1.22 -8.80
CA GLU A 48 -11.25 -0.02 -8.03
C GLU A 48 -10.17 -1.01 -8.47
N GLN A 49 -10.00 -1.20 -9.78
CA GLN A 49 -8.93 -2.04 -10.32
C GLN A 49 -7.54 -1.56 -9.88
N ARG A 50 -7.27 -0.25 -9.97
CA ARG A 50 -6.00 0.31 -9.47
C ARG A 50 -5.83 0.10 -7.97
N ARG A 51 -6.89 0.29 -7.17
CA ARG A 51 -6.86 0.06 -5.72
C ARG A 51 -6.44 -1.37 -5.41
N LEU A 52 -7.06 -2.34 -6.09
CA LEU A 52 -6.78 -3.76 -5.91
C LEU A 52 -5.35 -4.12 -6.33
N SER A 53 -4.85 -3.60 -7.46
CA SER A 53 -3.46 -3.84 -7.88
C SER A 53 -2.43 -3.33 -6.89
N VAL A 54 -2.65 -2.14 -6.30
CA VAL A 54 -1.72 -1.59 -5.30
C VAL A 54 -1.82 -2.38 -3.98
N LEU A 55 -3.03 -2.78 -3.59
CA LEU A 55 -3.24 -3.57 -2.37
C LEU A 55 -2.60 -4.96 -2.46
N ASP A 56 -2.71 -5.63 -3.60
CA ASP A 56 -2.04 -6.91 -3.87
C ASP A 56 -0.51 -6.76 -3.81
N PHE A 57 0.04 -5.71 -4.45
CA PHE A 57 1.46 -5.40 -4.37
C PHE A 57 1.93 -5.23 -2.92
N LEU A 58 1.19 -4.49 -2.09
CA LEU A 58 1.53 -4.25 -0.69
C LEU A 58 1.49 -5.51 0.16
N HIS A 59 0.49 -6.38 -0.04
CA HIS A 59 0.46 -7.68 0.64
C HIS A 59 1.65 -8.56 0.26
N ASN A 60 2.06 -8.54 -1.01
CA ASN A 60 3.26 -9.26 -1.45
C ASN A 60 4.54 -8.71 -0.79
N GLN A 61 4.63 -7.39 -0.55
CA GLN A 61 5.77 -6.81 0.17
C GLN A 61 5.88 -7.29 1.63
N LEU A 62 4.76 -7.62 2.27
CA LEU A 62 4.75 -8.14 3.65
C LEU A 62 4.90 -9.67 3.73
N ALA A 63 4.55 -10.38 2.66
CA ALA A 63 4.68 -11.83 2.57
C ALA A 63 6.11 -12.28 2.24
N ASP A 64 6.86 -11.47 1.49
CA ASP A 64 8.29 -11.67 1.19
C ASP A 64 9.12 -11.17 2.39
N LYS A 65 9.25 -12.02 3.42
CA LYS A 65 9.95 -11.73 4.67
C LYS A 65 11.21 -12.58 4.84
#